data_AF-A0A3T0N9K4-F1
#
_entry.id   AF-A0A3T0N9K4-F1
#
_cell.length_a   1.000
_cell.length_b   1.000
_cell.length_c   1.000
_cell.angle_alpha   90.00
_cell.angle_beta   90.00
_cell.angle_gamma   90.00
#
_symmetry.space_group_name_H-M   'P 1'
#
loop_
_entity.id
_entity.type
_entity.pdbx_description
1 polymer ?
#
loop_
_entity_poly.entity_id
_entity_poly.type
_entity_poly.pdbx_seq_one_letter_code
_entity_poly.pdbx_strand_id
1 'polypeptide(L)'
;MIGGAGFDTLFGGDGADTLIGGAQADSLTGGGGADVFVFHDGFGADQVTDFDASDTAEQLDLSGVATILNFADLAANHMSQSGAHVVIDAGNGDSITLLNVQLSDLDVSDFIF
;
A
#
# COMPACT_ATOMS: atom_id res chain seq x y z
N MET A 1 5.22 -8.71 9.68
CA MET A 1 4.07 -8.61 10.58
C MET A 1 2.81 -8.95 9.80
N ILE A 2 1.86 -9.64 10.43
CA ILE A 2 0.61 -10.06 9.79
C ILE A 2 -0.54 -9.78 10.76
N GLY A 3 -1.56 -9.04 10.33
CA GLY A 3 -2.79 -8.79 11.11
C GLY A 3 -3.74 -9.99 11.06
N GLY A 4 -4.06 -10.43 9.85
CA GLY A 4 -4.78 -11.67 9.59
C GLY A 4 -6.21 -11.43 9.13
N ALA A 5 -7.20 -11.71 9.96
CA ALA A 5 -8.59 -11.43 9.63
C ALA A 5 -9.15 -10.51 10.70
N GLY A 6 -9.76 -9.40 10.30
CA GLY A 6 -10.25 -8.40 11.23
C GLY A 6 -9.92 -7.00 10.78
N PHE A 7 -10.33 -6.01 11.57
CA PHE A 7 -9.85 -4.64 11.40
C PHE A 7 -8.62 -4.47 12.29
N ASP A 8 -7.44 -4.49 11.70
CA ASP A 8 -6.17 -4.48 12.40
C ASP A 8 -5.47 -3.11 12.34
N THR A 9 -4.58 -2.88 13.30
CA THR A 9 -3.66 -1.75 13.30
C THR A 9 -2.25 -2.27 13.54
N LEU A 10 -1.39 -2.15 12.53
CA LEU A 10 -0.03 -2.66 12.54
C LEU A 10 0.98 -1.52 12.59
N PHE A 11 2.01 -1.71 13.41
CA PHE A 11 3.15 -0.80 13.55
C PHE A 11 4.44 -1.61 13.39
N GLY A 12 5.23 -1.38 12.32
CA GLY A 12 6.51 -2.04 12.07
C GLY A 12 7.54 -1.71 13.14
N GLY A 13 7.78 -0.41 13.33
CA GLY A 13 8.69 0.10 14.36
C GLY A 13 9.96 0.65 13.72
N ASP A 14 11.11 0.42 14.35
CA ASP A 14 12.40 0.77 13.75
C ASP A 14 12.94 -0.45 13.00
N GLY A 15 13.46 -0.25 11.79
CA GLY A 15 14.03 -1.30 10.94
C GLY A 15 13.33 -1.40 9.60
N ALA A 16 13.79 -2.31 8.75
CA ALA A 16 13.08 -2.66 7.52
C ALA A 16 12.08 -3.77 7.84
N ASP A 17 10.79 -3.43 7.82
CA ASP A 17 9.68 -4.29 8.15
C ASP A 17 8.91 -4.75 6.90
N THR A 18 8.15 -5.81 7.06
CA THR A 18 7.20 -6.27 6.05
C THR A 18 5.84 -6.38 6.70
N LEU A 19 4.84 -5.65 6.21
CA LEU A 19 3.51 -5.56 6.80
C LEU A 19 2.48 -6.17 5.85
N ILE A 20 1.68 -7.11 6.36
CA ILE A 20 0.50 -7.66 5.69
C ILE A 20 -0.69 -7.38 6.60
N GLY A 21 -1.60 -6.52 6.19
CA GLY A 21 -2.84 -6.27 6.94
C GLY A 21 -3.65 -7.55 7.07
N GLY A 22 -4.04 -8.10 5.92
CA GLY A 22 -4.86 -9.29 5.86
C GLY A 22 -6.21 -8.93 5.26
N ALA A 23 -7.29 -9.52 5.76
CA ALA A 23 -8.63 -9.26 5.24
C ALA A 23 -9.38 -8.25 6.11
N GLN A 24 -10.20 -7.43 5.45
CA GLN A 24 -10.93 -6.28 6.01
C GLN A 24 -10.03 -5.05 6.19
N ALA A 25 -10.63 -3.91 6.54
CA ALA A 25 -9.94 -2.64 6.49
C ALA A 25 -8.88 -2.48 7.60
N ASP A 26 -7.63 -2.38 7.21
CA ASP A 26 -6.48 -2.27 8.13
C ASP A 26 -5.83 -0.89 8.11
N SER A 27 -5.13 -0.56 9.20
CA SER A 27 -4.27 0.62 9.31
C SER A 27 -2.83 0.19 9.49
N LEU A 28 -1.96 0.51 8.53
CA LEU A 28 -0.58 0.07 8.47
C LEU A 28 0.36 1.27 8.64
N THR A 29 1.28 1.16 9.59
CA THR A 29 2.36 2.13 9.84
C THR A 29 3.69 1.37 9.78
N GLY A 30 4.55 1.72 8.83
CA GLY A 30 5.87 1.11 8.69
C GLY A 30 6.78 1.49 9.86
N GLY A 31 6.88 2.79 10.12
CA GLY A 31 7.74 3.37 11.13
C GLY A 31 9.02 3.93 10.53
N GLY A 32 10.17 3.59 11.11
CA GLY A 32 11.46 4.09 10.68
C GLY A 32 12.25 3.02 9.94
N GLY A 33 12.47 3.21 8.64
CA GLY A 33 13.22 2.29 7.82
C GLY A 33 12.64 2.26 6.42
N ALA A 34 13.02 1.26 5.65
CA ALA A 34 12.48 1.03 4.32
C ALA A 34 11.59 -0.20 4.40
N ASP A 35 10.28 0.01 4.44
CA ASP A 35 9.30 -1.04 4.72
C ASP A 35 8.64 -1.55 3.44
N VAL A 36 8.07 -2.75 3.55
CA VAL A 36 7.33 -3.38 2.45
C VAL A 36 5.91 -3.68 2.89
N PHE A 37 4.94 -3.01 2.27
CA PHE A 37 3.51 -3.22 2.50
C PHE A 37 2.97 -4.19 1.45
N VAL A 38 2.56 -5.39 1.88
CA VAL A 38 2.23 -6.49 0.98
C VAL A 38 0.72 -6.72 0.93
N PHE A 39 0.18 -6.74 -0.28
CA PHE A 39 -1.26 -6.90 -0.53
C PHE A 39 -1.54 -8.14 -1.38
N HIS A 40 -2.58 -8.87 -1.00
CA HIS A 40 -3.11 -10.02 -1.73
C HIS A 40 -4.62 -9.88 -1.87
N ASP A 41 -5.19 -10.29 -3.00
CA ASP A 41 -6.64 -10.20 -3.27
C ASP A 41 -7.52 -10.53 -2.06
N GLY A 42 -8.56 -9.72 -1.84
CA GLY A 42 -9.47 -9.83 -0.71
C GLY A 42 -8.95 -9.16 0.57
N PHE A 43 -8.01 -8.21 0.42
CA PHE A 43 -7.46 -7.49 1.55
C PHE A 43 -8.44 -6.47 2.15
N GLY A 44 -9.36 -5.92 1.35
CA GLY A 44 -10.29 -4.89 1.80
C GLY A 44 -9.75 -3.48 1.62
N ALA A 45 -10.16 -2.56 2.49
CA ALA A 45 -9.92 -1.13 2.32
C ALA A 45 -8.89 -0.61 3.32
N ASP A 46 -7.62 -0.65 2.94
CA ASP A 46 -6.50 -0.40 3.82
C ASP A 46 -5.98 1.04 3.75
N GLN A 47 -5.36 1.48 4.83
CA GLN A 47 -4.67 2.76 4.92
C GLN A 47 -3.21 2.53 5.28
N VAL A 48 -2.30 3.05 4.46
CA VAL A 48 -0.87 3.16 4.79
C VAL A 48 -0.62 4.59 5.27
N THR A 49 -0.12 4.72 6.49
CA THR A 49 -0.20 5.99 7.23
C THR A 49 1.04 6.88 7.11
N ASP A 50 2.17 6.31 6.69
CA ASP A 50 3.50 6.94 6.72
C ASP A 50 4.37 6.60 5.52
N PHE A 51 3.80 6.11 4.42
CA PHE A 51 4.54 5.75 3.21
C PHE A 51 5.43 6.90 2.71
N ASP A 52 6.74 6.69 2.66
CA ASP A 52 7.72 7.65 2.15
C ASP A 52 8.04 7.38 0.68
N ALA A 53 7.28 8.02 -0.22
CA ALA A 53 7.52 7.97 -1.67
C ALA A 53 8.88 8.56 -2.11
N SER A 54 9.65 9.17 -1.21
CA SER A 54 11.01 9.63 -1.51
C SER A 54 12.09 8.59 -1.21
N ASP A 55 11.76 7.53 -0.45
CA ASP A 55 12.63 6.40 -0.20
C ASP A 55 12.32 5.26 -1.19
N THR A 56 13.18 5.09 -2.18
CA THR A 56 13.01 4.06 -3.22
C THR A 56 13.17 2.63 -2.71
N ALA A 57 13.54 2.44 -1.43
CA ALA A 57 13.54 1.15 -0.77
C ALA A 57 12.24 0.85 -0.01
N GLU A 58 11.39 1.84 0.24
CA GLU A 58 10.03 1.66 0.76
C GLU A 58 9.09 1.31 -0.40
N GLN A 59 8.35 0.20 -0.27
CA GLN A 59 7.62 -0.37 -1.41
C GLN A 59 6.24 -0.92 -1.04
N LEU A 60 5.31 -0.82 -2.00
CA LEU A 60 4.08 -1.58 -2.03
C LEU A 60 4.27 -2.84 -2.89
N ASP A 61 4.10 -4.01 -2.27
CA ASP A 61 4.07 -5.27 -3.00
C ASP A 61 2.64 -5.60 -3.43
N LEU A 62 2.39 -5.43 -4.72
CA LEU A 62 1.13 -5.70 -5.39
C LEU A 62 1.18 -6.99 -6.22
N SER A 63 2.24 -7.81 -6.09
CA SER A 63 2.37 -9.08 -6.83
C SER A 63 1.26 -10.09 -6.50
N GLY A 64 0.59 -9.91 -5.36
CA GLY A 64 -0.58 -10.67 -4.93
C GLY A 64 -1.93 -10.12 -5.40
N VAL A 65 -1.97 -8.99 -6.13
CA VAL A 65 -3.19 -8.29 -6.53
C VAL A 65 -3.49 -8.53 -8.01
N ALA A 66 -4.44 -9.42 -8.32
CA ALA A 66 -4.62 -9.94 -9.68
C ALA A 66 -5.18 -8.91 -10.69
N THR A 67 -5.78 -7.84 -10.20
CA THR A 67 -6.39 -6.78 -11.01
C THR A 67 -5.39 -5.75 -11.51
N ILE A 68 -4.19 -5.67 -10.90
CA ILE A 68 -3.17 -4.68 -11.21
C ILE A 68 -1.97 -5.41 -11.83
N LEU A 69 -1.74 -5.20 -13.13
CA LEU A 69 -0.81 -6.06 -13.87
C LEU A 69 0.64 -5.58 -13.88
N ASN A 70 0.86 -4.27 -13.78
CA ASN A 70 2.15 -3.59 -13.81
C ASN A 70 1.97 -2.10 -13.53
N PHE A 71 3.07 -1.36 -13.47
CA PHE A 71 3.04 0.08 -13.23
C PHE A 71 2.26 0.89 -14.27
N ALA A 72 2.32 0.53 -15.56
CA ALA A 72 1.59 1.27 -16.59
C ALA A 72 0.07 1.11 -16.44
N ASP A 73 -0.36 -0.08 -16.03
CA ASP A 73 -1.76 -0.37 -15.70
C ASP A 73 -2.19 0.36 -14.41
N LEU A 74 -1.40 0.24 -13.34
CA LEU A 74 -1.59 0.94 -12.07
C LEU A 74 -1.78 2.45 -12.28
N ALA A 75 -0.85 3.08 -12.99
CA ALA A 75 -0.84 4.52 -13.21
C ALA A 75 -1.97 5.01 -14.13
N ALA A 76 -2.42 4.19 -15.08
CA ALA A 76 -3.47 4.57 -16.01
C ALA A 76 -4.88 4.34 -15.43
N ASN A 77 -5.05 3.29 -14.63
CA ASN A 77 -6.39 2.74 -14.33
C ASN A 77 -6.74 2.68 -12.83
N HIS A 78 -5.76 2.67 -11.93
CA HIS A 78 -6.00 2.34 -10.53
C HIS A 78 -5.66 3.48 -9.56
N MET A 79 -4.75 4.39 -9.92
CA MET A 79 -4.35 5.49 -9.03
C MET A 79 -5.16 6.76 -9.25
N SER A 80 -5.56 7.39 -8.14
CA SER A 80 -6.20 8.71 -8.15
C SER A 80 -5.79 9.53 -6.93
N GLN A 81 -5.71 10.86 -7.09
CA GLN A 81 -5.50 11.78 -5.97
C GLN A 81 -6.85 12.10 -5.30
N SER A 82 -6.91 11.94 -3.98
CA SER A 82 -8.03 12.34 -3.14
C SER A 82 -7.55 13.27 -2.03
N GLY A 83 -7.70 14.58 -2.23
CA GLY A 83 -7.17 15.57 -1.28
C GLY A 83 -5.65 15.44 -1.14
N ALA A 84 -5.18 15.18 0.07
CA ALA A 84 -3.77 14.96 0.37
C ALA A 84 -3.32 13.48 0.27
N HIS A 85 -4.20 12.59 -0.20
CA HIS A 85 -3.96 11.15 -0.21
C HIS A 85 -3.95 10.61 -1.64
N VAL A 86 -3.20 9.54 -1.88
CA VAL A 86 -3.36 8.71 -3.08
C VAL A 86 -4.27 7.54 -2.74
N VAL A 87 -5.22 7.25 -3.62
CA VAL A 87 -6.07 6.07 -3.55
C VAL A 87 -5.75 5.17 -4.73
N ILE A 88 -5.37 3.93 -4.45
CA ILE A 88 -5.24 2.83 -5.40
C ILE A 88 -6.50 1.98 -5.28
N ASP A 89 -7.35 1.98 -6.31
CA ASP A 89 -8.50 1.08 -6.41
C ASP A 89 -8.03 -0.25 -6.98
N ALA A 90 -8.02 -1.31 -6.17
CA ALA A 90 -7.62 -2.66 -6.59
C ALA A 90 -8.80 -3.48 -7.13
N GLY A 91 -9.98 -2.88 -7.29
CA GLY A 91 -11.19 -3.59 -7.72
C GLY A 91 -11.71 -4.56 -6.66
N ASN A 92 -12.86 -5.19 -6.94
CA ASN A 92 -13.53 -6.13 -6.02
C ASN A 92 -13.87 -5.57 -4.62
N GLY A 93 -13.80 -4.25 -4.43
CA GLY A 93 -13.99 -3.59 -3.14
C GLY A 93 -12.70 -3.40 -2.34
N ASP A 94 -11.56 -3.83 -2.89
CA ASP A 94 -10.24 -3.66 -2.30
C ASP A 94 -9.66 -2.30 -2.71
N SER A 95 -9.05 -1.59 -1.77
CA SER A 95 -8.44 -0.28 -2.02
C SER A 95 -7.33 0.02 -1.04
N ILE A 96 -6.27 0.69 -1.50
CA ILE A 96 -5.16 1.16 -0.66
C ILE A 96 -5.18 2.67 -0.65
N THR A 97 -5.24 3.28 0.53
CA THR A 97 -5.09 4.73 0.69
C THR A 97 -3.72 5.04 1.28
N LEU A 98 -2.88 5.74 0.53
CA LEU A 98 -1.60 6.26 0.99
C LEU A 98 -1.81 7.65 1.59
N LEU A 99 -1.65 7.77 2.91
CA LEU A 99 -1.93 9.02 3.59
C LEU A 99 -0.82 10.04 3.38
N ASN A 100 -1.19 11.29 3.08
CA ASN A 100 -0.26 12.41 2.90
C ASN A 100 0.75 12.24 1.75
N VAL A 101 0.46 11.34 0.80
CA VAL A 101 1.26 11.13 -0.41
C VAL A 101 0.64 11.92 -1.58
N GLN A 102 1.49 12.53 -2.40
CA GLN A 102 1.07 13.09 -3.69
C GLN A 102 1.31 12.08 -4.80
N LEU A 103 0.35 11.99 -5.72
CA LEU A 103 0.42 11.11 -6.88
C LEU A 103 1.63 11.43 -7.78
N SER A 104 2.09 12.68 -7.77
CA SER A 104 3.29 13.10 -8.50
C SER A 104 4.59 12.56 -7.93
N ASP A 105 4.57 12.12 -6.67
CA ASP A 105 5.75 11.67 -5.96
C ASP A 105 5.97 10.16 -6.15
N LEU A 106 4.95 9.44 -6.64
CA LEU A 106 5.00 8.01 -6.89
C LEU A 106 5.59 7.70 -8.27
N ASP A 107 6.51 6.75 -8.31
CA ASP A 107 7.09 6.20 -9.52
C ASP A 107 7.16 4.66 -9.49
N VAL A 108 7.76 4.07 -10.52
CA VAL A 108 7.80 2.61 -10.68
C VAL A 108 8.60 1.88 -9.59
N SER A 109 9.51 2.57 -8.91
CA SER A 109 10.35 1.98 -7.86
C SER A 109 9.60 1.75 -6.55
N ASP A 110 8.49 2.45 -6.33
CA ASP A 110 7.62 2.28 -5.15
C ASP A 110 6.80 0.98 -5.18
N PHE A 111 6.82 0.23 -6.29
CA PHE A 111 5.92 -0.90 -6.51
C PHE A 111 6.63 -2.18 -6.93
N ILE A 112 6.17 -3.30 -6.38
CA ILE A 112 6.51 -4.66 -6.80
C ILE A 112 5.27 -5.29 -7.45
N PHE A 113 5.45 -5.98 -8.57
CA PHE A 113 4.42 -6.70 -9.33
C PHE A 113 4.86 -8.13 -9.64
#